data_AF-J0H393-F1
#
_entry.id   AF-J0H393-F1
#
_cell.length_a   1.000
_cell.length_b   1.000
_cell.length_c   1.000
_cell.angle_alpha   90.00
_cell.angle_beta   90.00
_cell.angle_gamma   90.00
#
_symmetry.space_group_name_H-M   'P 1'
#
loop_
_entity.id
_entity.type
_entity.pdbx_description
1 polymer ?
#
loop_
_entity_poly.entity_id
_entity_poly.type
_entity_poly.pdbx_seq_one_letter_code
_entity_poly.pdbx_strand_id
1 'polypeptide(L)'
;MNNMLACPSCGLDETESIVHLGSYILRCAACGEAIAATSSMGIFDSDHAFSAFADPGPGKHPAPEMLIARGPLRQISTAISGAARSGTLIRLIPDPKG
;
A
#
# COMPACT_ATOMS: atom_id res chain seq x y z
N MET A 1 0.20 -9.56 22.08
CA MET A 1 1.44 -9.58 21.25
C MET A 1 1.10 -8.93 19.92
N ASN A 2 1.59 -7.71 19.66
CA ASN A 2 1.54 -7.14 18.32
C ASN A 2 2.62 -7.84 17.51
N ASN A 3 2.24 -8.78 16.64
CA ASN A 3 3.13 -9.39 15.65
C ASN A 3 3.44 -8.40 14.51
N MET A 4 3.86 -7.17 14.82
CA MET A 4 4.42 -6.29 13.80
C MET A 4 5.86 -6.73 13.55
N LEU A 5 6.14 -7.11 12.30
CA LEU A 5 7.47 -7.47 11.85
C LEU A 5 8.36 -6.23 11.94
N ALA A 6 9.27 -6.19 12.92
CA ALA A 6 10.31 -5.17 12.96
C ALA A 6 11.13 -5.23 11.66
N CYS A 7 11.41 -4.06 11.08
CA CYS A 7 12.23 -3.96 9.89
C CYS A 7 13.63 -4.51 10.18
N PRO A 8 14.13 -5.48 9.40
CA PRO A 8 15.46 -6.05 9.64
C PRO A 8 16.59 -5.04 9.41
N SER A 9 16.35 -4.00 8.62
CA SER A 9 17.36 -2.99 8.28
C SER A 9 17.50 -1.88 9.33
N CYS A 10 16.40 -1.41 9.94
CA CYS A 10 16.44 -0.29 10.89
C CYS A 10 15.87 -0.61 12.29
N GLY A 11 15.29 -1.79 12.49
CA GLY A 11 14.75 -2.25 13.78
C GLY A 11 13.39 -1.65 14.16
N LEU A 12 12.87 -0.68 13.40
CA LEU A 12 11.57 -0.06 13.64
C LEU A 12 10.43 -0.90 13.05
N ASP A 13 9.25 -0.86 13.67
CA ASP A 13 8.10 -1.70 13.31
C ASP A 13 7.03 -0.98 12.47
N GLU A 14 7.27 0.29 12.12
CA GLU A 14 6.35 1.06 11.28
C GLU A 14 6.35 0.53 9.84
N THR A 15 5.17 0.13 9.35
CA THR A 15 5.03 -0.50 8.03
C THR A 15 3.95 0.13 7.16
N GLU A 16 4.14 -0.02 5.86
CA GLU A 16 3.36 0.60 4.82
C GLU A 16 3.05 -0.39 3.69
N SER A 17 1.77 -0.55 3.37
CA SER A 17 1.30 -1.27 2.19
C SER A 17 1.40 -0.41 0.93
N ILE A 18 2.12 -0.91 -0.07
CA ILE A 18 2.20 -0.32 -1.41
C ILE A 18 1.89 -1.35 -2.50
N VAL A 19 1.54 -0.88 -3.70
CA VAL A 19 1.42 -1.68 -4.92
C VAL A 19 2.40 -1.18 -5.97
N HIS A 20 3.14 -2.11 -6.57
CA HIS A 20 4.10 -1.83 -7.64
C HIS A 20 4.08 -2.95 -8.68
N LEU A 21 3.82 -2.63 -9.95
CA LEU A 21 3.86 -3.59 -11.07
C LEU A 21 3.12 -4.92 -10.83
N GLY A 22 2.00 -4.89 -10.08
CA GLY A 22 1.20 -6.09 -9.75
C GLY A 22 1.64 -6.84 -8.49
N SER A 23 2.62 -6.33 -7.76
CA SER A 23 3.03 -6.81 -6.45
C SER A 23 2.41 -5.94 -5.36
N TYR A 24 1.86 -6.57 -4.33
CA TYR A 24 1.57 -5.94 -3.04
C TYR A 24 2.80 -6.09 -2.15
N ILE A 25 3.30 -4.98 -1.64
CA ILE A 25 4.54 -4.93 -0.86
C ILE A 25 4.24 -4.28 0.48
N LEU A 26 4.69 -4.92 1.55
CA LEU A 26 4.82 -4.31 2.86
C LEU A 26 6.25 -3.75 2.95
N ARG A 27 6.39 -2.43 3.05
CA ARG A 27 7.68 -1.77 3.28
C ARG A 27 7.76 -1.16 4.67
N CYS A 28 8.98 -0.86 5.13
CA CYS A 28 9.21 -0.04 6.30
C CYS A 28 8.87 1.44 6.02
N ALA A 29 8.14 2.08 6.92
CA ALA A 29 7.84 3.52 6.82
C ALA A 29 9.08 4.38 7.07
N ALA A 30 10.02 3.92 7.91
CA ALA A 30 11.17 4.70 8.31
C ALA A 30 12.30 4.71 7.25
N CYS A 31 12.70 3.54 6.76
CA CYS A 31 13.83 3.42 5.82
C CYS A 31 13.42 3.02 4.40
N GLY A 32 12.16 2.66 4.16
CA GLY A 32 11.67 2.26 2.84
C GLY A 32 11.98 0.82 2.42
N GLU A 33 12.70 0.04 3.23
CA GLU A 33 13.06 -1.34 2.93
C GLU A 33 11.79 -2.20 2.69
N ALA A 34 11.82 -3.05 1.66
CA ALA A 34 10.76 -4.02 1.45
C ALA A 34 10.88 -5.16 2.48
N ILE A 35 9.86 -5.32 3.33
CA ILE A 35 9.83 -6.32 4.39
C ILE A 35 9.20 -7.63 3.88
N ALA A 36 8.13 -7.53 3.10
CA ALA A 36 7.46 -8.66 2.49
C ALA A 36 6.80 -8.26 1.17
N ALA A 37 6.69 -9.20 0.23
CA ALA A 37 5.99 -8.98 -1.03
C ALA A 37 5.18 -10.22 -1.41
N THR A 38 4.02 -10.00 -2.02
CA THR A 38 3.17 -11.04 -2.61
C THR A 38 2.48 -10.50 -3.85
N SER A 39 1.84 -11.37 -4.65
CA SER A 39 1.01 -10.92 -5.76
C SER A 39 -0.13 -10.05 -5.26
N SER A 40 -0.44 -8.95 -5.96
CA SER A 40 -1.59 -8.11 -5.59
C SER A 40 -2.93 -8.78 -5.88
N MET A 41 -2.95 -9.84 -6.70
CA MET A 41 -4.18 -10.55 -7.10
C MET A 41 -4.97 -11.09 -5.90
N GLY A 42 -4.29 -11.74 -4.95
CA GLY A 42 -4.95 -12.29 -3.75
C GLY A 42 -5.43 -11.21 -2.77
N ILE A 43 -4.81 -10.04 -2.80
CA ILE A 43 -5.18 -8.91 -1.93
C ILE A 43 -6.40 -8.18 -2.53
N PHE A 44 -6.47 -8.06 -3.84
CA PHE A 44 -7.54 -7.34 -4.54
C PHE A 44 -8.92 -7.97 -4.40
N ASP A 45 -9.06 -9.21 -3.95
CA ASP A 45 -10.38 -9.81 -3.70
C ASP A 45 -11.02 -9.35 -2.37
N SER A 46 -10.36 -8.47 -1.62
CA SER A 46 -10.86 -7.93 -0.36
C SER A 46 -11.98 -6.90 -0.56
N ASP A 47 -13.07 -7.05 0.20
CA ASP A 47 -14.13 -6.04 0.31
C ASP A 47 -13.81 -4.92 1.31
N HIS A 48 -12.64 -4.97 1.97
CA HIS A 48 -12.20 -3.87 2.82
C HIS A 48 -12.00 -2.59 1.99
N ALA A 49 -12.49 -1.47 2.51
CA ALA A 49 -12.32 -0.19 1.88
C ALA A 49 -10.90 0.35 2.07
N PHE A 50 -10.31 0.86 1.00
CA PHE A 50 -9.02 1.52 1.00
C PHE A 50 -9.12 2.84 0.25
N SER A 51 -8.27 3.78 0.65
CA SER A 51 -7.87 4.92 -0.16
C SER A 51 -6.51 4.61 -0.79
N ALA A 52 -6.45 4.68 -2.12
CA ALA A 52 -5.25 4.44 -2.90
C ALA A 52 -4.69 5.77 -3.43
N PHE A 53 -3.43 6.05 -3.14
CA PHE A 53 -2.76 7.29 -3.52
C PHE A 53 -1.50 7.00 -4.34
N ALA A 54 -1.05 7.96 -5.15
CA ALA A 54 0.35 7.95 -5.58
C ALA A 54 1.24 8.02 -4.33
N ASP A 55 2.28 7.18 -4.29
CA ASP A 55 3.14 7.05 -3.12
C ASP A 55 4.10 8.25 -3.01
N PRO A 56 4.09 9.01 -1.90
CA PRO A 56 5.00 10.14 -1.70
C PRO A 56 6.41 9.71 -1.23
N GLY A 57 6.58 8.43 -0.91
CA GLY A 57 7.78 7.86 -0.28
C GLY A 57 7.57 7.46 1.18
N PRO A 58 8.54 6.74 1.77
CA PRO A 58 8.42 6.15 3.11
C PRO A 58 8.08 7.19 4.19
N GLY A 59 7.06 6.87 4.99
CA GLY A 59 6.68 7.65 6.17
C GLY A 59 6.01 9.00 5.86
N LYS A 60 5.82 9.33 4.57
CA LYS A 60 5.15 10.55 4.15
C LYS A 60 3.66 10.31 3.97
N HIS A 61 2.88 11.29 4.41
CA HIS A 61 1.44 11.26 4.21
C HIS A 61 1.10 11.74 2.79
N PRO A 62 0.31 10.99 2.01
CA PRO A 62 -0.11 11.44 0.69
C PRO A 62 -1.06 12.63 0.80
N ALA A 63 -0.91 13.61 -0.10
CA ALA A 63 -1.81 14.74 -0.18
C ALA A 63 -3.13 14.33 -0.87
N PRO A 64 -4.28 14.99 -0.59
CA PRO A 64 -5.57 14.63 -1.17
C PRO A 64 -5.60 14.60 -2.71
N GLU A 65 -4.84 15.49 -3.37
CA GLU A 65 -4.70 15.54 -4.82
C GLU A 65 -3.97 14.34 -5.43
N MET A 66 -3.27 13.56 -4.60
CA MET A 66 -2.59 12.33 -5.02
C MET A 66 -3.53 11.12 -5.02
N LEU A 67 -4.81 11.30 -4.66
CA LEU A 67 -5.80 10.22 -4.62
C LEU A 67 -6.05 9.67 -6.03
N ILE A 68 -5.88 8.36 -6.18
CA ILE A 68 -6.14 7.62 -7.42
C ILE A 68 -7.55 7.03 -7.39
N ALA A 69 -7.90 6.38 -6.28
CA ALA A 69 -9.21 5.74 -6.10
C ALA A 69 -9.50 5.50 -4.62
N ARG A 70 -10.79 5.38 -4.27
CA ARG A 70 -11.25 5.06 -2.93
C ARG A 70 -12.45 4.12 -2.97
N GLY A 71 -12.47 3.11 -2.11
CA GLY A 71 -13.57 2.15 -2.00
C GLY A 71 -13.10 0.74 -1.68
N PRO A 72 -14.01 -0.26 -1.71
CA PRO A 72 -13.65 -1.67 -1.57
C PRO A 72 -12.54 -2.06 -2.55
N LEU A 73 -11.51 -2.73 -2.06
CA LEU A 73 -10.30 -2.98 -2.84
C LEU A 73 -10.59 -3.72 -4.16
N ARG A 74 -11.54 -4.66 -4.12
CA ARG A 74 -12.08 -5.34 -5.31
C ARG A 74 -12.60 -4.40 -6.37
N GLN A 75 -13.32 -3.35 -5.98
CA GLN A 75 -13.91 -2.37 -6.90
C GLN A 75 -12.86 -1.41 -7.48
N ILE A 76 -11.83 -1.05 -6.71
CA ILE A 76 -10.79 -0.10 -7.14
C ILE A 76 -9.54 -0.77 -7.73
N SER A 77 -9.49 -2.10 -7.74
CA SER A 77 -8.35 -2.91 -8.23
C SER A 77 -7.91 -2.56 -9.66
N THR A 78 -8.87 -2.24 -10.54
CA THR A 78 -8.57 -1.87 -11.94
C THR A 78 -7.85 -0.52 -12.02
N ALA A 79 -8.30 0.48 -11.26
CA ALA A 79 -7.66 1.80 -11.21
C ALA A 79 -6.24 1.70 -10.64
N ILE A 80 -6.07 0.94 -9.55
CA ILE A 80 -4.77 0.66 -8.93
C ILE A 80 -3.85 -0.04 -9.94
N SER A 81 -4.33 -1.11 -10.59
CA SER A 81 -3.52 -1.86 -11.55
C SER A 81 -3.12 -1.02 -12.76
N GLY A 82 -4.02 -0.15 -13.25
CA GLY A 82 -3.74 0.78 -14.34
C GLY A 82 -2.59 1.74 -13.99
N ALA A 83 -2.68 2.42 -12.84
CA ALA A 83 -1.64 3.33 -12.39
C ALA A 83 -0.31 2.61 -12.04
N ALA A 84 -0.37 1.41 -11.45
CA ALA A 84 0.83 0.63 -11.16
C ALA A 84 1.58 0.22 -12.43
N ARG A 85 0.86 -0.06 -13.52
CA ARG A 85 1.44 -0.41 -14.83
C ARG A 85 2.09 0.78 -15.53
N SER A 86 1.68 2.02 -15.24
CA SER A 86 2.39 3.22 -15.72
C SER A 86 3.66 3.55 -14.93
N GLY A 87 4.08 2.67 -14.00
CA GLY A 87 5.26 2.86 -13.16
C GLY A 87 4.99 3.69 -11.90
N THR A 88 3.73 4.07 -11.64
CA THR A 88 3.36 4.77 -10.41
C THR A 88 3.37 3.80 -9.25
N LEU A 89 4.13 4.12 -8.21
CA LEU A 89 4.07 3.41 -6.94
C LEU A 89 2.81 3.86 -6.19
N ILE A 90 2.01 2.92 -5.68
CA ILE A 90 0.70 3.25 -5.10
C ILE A 90 0.70 2.93 -3.60
N ARG A 91 0.38 3.91 -2.76
CA ARG A 91 0.19 3.73 -1.32
C ARG A 91 -1.25 3.32 -1.04
N LEU A 92 -1.45 2.22 -0.31
CA LEU A 92 -2.76 1.80 0.19
C LEU A 92 -2.91 2.17 1.67
N ILE A 93 -3.96 2.93 1.97
CA ILE A 93 -4.34 3.29 3.34
C ILE A 93 -5.71 2.67 3.61
N PRO A 94 -5.86 1.77 4.61
CA PRO A 94 -7.16 1.22 4.96
C PRO A 94 -8.06 2.35 5.46
N ASP A 95 -9.27 2.42 4.95
CA ASP A 95 -10.26 3.33 5.50
C ASP A 95 -10.71 2.80 6.87
N PRO A 96 -10.89 3.67 7.89
CA PRO A 96 -11.48 3.24 9.15
C PRO A 96 -12.85 2.62 8.87
N LYS A 97 -13.12 1.45 9.47
CA LYS A 97 -14.46 0.87 9.49
C LYS A 97 -15.37 1.90 10.17
N GLY A 98 -16.37 2.38 9.44
CA GLY A 98 -17.42 3.24 9.99
C GLY A 98 -18.18 2.56 11.13
#